data_AF-A0A662FWF5-F1
#
_entry.id   AF-A0A662FWF5-F1
#
_cell.length_a   1.000
_cell.length_b   1.000
_cell.length_c   1.000
_cell.angle_alpha   90.00
_cell.angle_beta   90.00
_cell.angle_gamma   90.00
#
_symmetry.space_group_name_H-M   'P 1'
#
loop_
_entity.id
_entity.type
_entity.pdbx_description
1 polymer ?
#
loop_
_entity_poly.entity_id
_entity_poly.type
_entity_poly.pdbx_seq_one_letter_code
_entity_poly.pdbx_strand_id
1 'polypeptide(L)'
;MSLIAICASLYAVIGYLTYLGIFAPAIGVVRFWPAVFLPAVFSIVFGPLVGAAGAAIGIFISDMIIHGNALLSLTVGVPANFIGFYLVGEIYRKSGSERKILAMTVLELSVAFIVAALFYSYGLLPMDLLIASLIALVATLVPALFFKGDDRRIVFAGSTGLMVGSAIIGIGVWAFSQFFLLPTGDRNLPFWAAFAWFIWTYVTEVPFIALLAPPTIRVIRKAVVTRG
;
A
#
# COMPACT_ATOMS: atom_id res chain seq x y z
N MET A 1 21.39 -4.52 -8.16
CA MET A 1 21.19 -3.09 -8.50
C MET A 1 20.22 -2.89 -9.66
N SER A 2 20.39 -3.54 -10.82
CA SER A 2 19.50 -3.34 -11.98
C SER A 2 18.01 -3.61 -11.69
N LEU A 3 17.67 -4.66 -10.91
CA LEU A 3 16.28 -4.94 -10.54
C LEU A 3 15.65 -3.87 -9.63
N ILE A 4 16.44 -3.25 -8.75
CA ILE A 4 15.99 -2.13 -7.91
C ILE A 4 15.66 -0.93 -8.79
N ALA A 5 16.54 -0.61 -9.75
CA ALA A 5 16.31 0.48 -10.69
C ALA A 5 15.08 0.24 -11.58
N ILE A 6 14.87 -1.00 -12.05
CA ILE A 6 13.67 -1.37 -12.80
C ILE A 6 12.42 -1.23 -11.93
N CYS A 7 12.44 -1.76 -10.69
CA CYS A 7 11.32 -1.62 -9.75
C CYS A 7 10.98 -0.14 -9.50
N ALA A 8 12.00 0.69 -9.22
CA ALA A 8 11.83 2.10 -8.92
C ALA A 8 11.26 2.88 -10.12
N SER A 9 11.80 2.65 -11.31
CA SER A 9 11.33 3.30 -12.54
C SER A 9 9.91 2.89 -12.90
N LEU A 10 9.58 1.59 -12.86
CA LEU A 10 8.21 1.12 -13.09
C LEU A 10 7.25 1.68 -12.06
N TYR A 11 7.62 1.66 -10.78
CA TYR A 11 6.75 2.14 -9.70
C TYR A 11 6.48 3.65 -9.84
N ALA A 12 7.52 4.44 -10.16
CA ALA A 12 7.37 5.88 -10.36
C ALA A 12 6.56 6.22 -11.61
N VAL A 13 6.90 5.61 -12.76
CA VAL A 13 6.25 5.91 -14.04
C VAL A 13 4.80 5.43 -14.04
N ILE A 14 4.54 4.17 -13.69
CA ILE A 14 3.18 3.65 -13.67
C ILE A 14 2.35 4.36 -12.61
N GLY A 15 2.93 4.64 -11.44
CA GLY A 15 2.25 5.43 -10.40
C GLY A 15 1.84 6.82 -10.90
N TYR A 16 2.76 7.55 -11.53
CA TYR A 16 2.46 8.86 -12.12
C TYR A 16 1.40 8.80 -13.22
N LEU A 17 1.34 7.73 -14.00
CA LEU A 17 0.32 7.57 -15.04
C LEU A 17 -1.05 7.13 -14.50
N THR A 18 -1.12 6.61 -13.27
CA THR A 18 -2.32 5.92 -12.75
C THR A 18 -2.88 6.51 -11.45
N TYR A 19 -2.27 7.56 -10.89
CA TYR A 19 -2.80 8.22 -9.69
C TYR A 19 -4.03 9.10 -9.96
N LEU A 20 -4.32 9.38 -11.25
CA LEU A 20 -5.52 10.09 -11.73
C LEU A 20 -5.74 11.50 -11.13
N GLY A 21 -4.74 12.10 -10.49
CA GLY A 21 -4.94 13.35 -9.75
C GLY A 21 -5.76 13.19 -8.46
N ILE A 22 -6.00 11.97 -8.00
CA ILE A 22 -6.85 11.68 -6.85
C ILE A 22 -6.01 11.65 -5.57
N PHE A 23 -6.47 12.38 -4.56
CA PHE A 23 -5.88 12.43 -3.23
C PHE A 23 -6.92 12.08 -2.16
N ALA A 24 -6.44 11.80 -0.95
CA ALA A 24 -7.28 11.55 0.21
C ALA A 24 -8.37 12.63 0.33
N PRO A 25 -9.66 12.28 0.27
CA PRO A 25 -10.75 13.25 0.33
C PRO A 25 -10.65 14.11 1.58
N ALA A 26 -10.96 15.40 1.44
CA ALA A 26 -10.95 16.43 2.49
C ALA A 26 -9.59 16.78 3.13
N ILE A 27 -8.64 15.86 3.23
CA ILE A 27 -7.34 16.08 3.92
C ILE A 27 -6.12 16.06 2.99
N GLY A 28 -6.29 15.69 1.72
CA GLY A 28 -5.28 15.77 0.67
C GLY A 28 -3.98 15.01 1.00
N VAL A 29 -2.86 15.44 0.41
CA VAL A 29 -1.48 14.95 0.63
C VAL A 29 -1.21 13.52 0.16
N VAL A 30 -1.96 12.53 0.62
CA VAL A 30 -1.75 11.13 0.23
C VAL A 30 -2.56 10.83 -1.02
N ARG A 31 -1.87 10.36 -2.07
CA ARG A 31 -2.45 10.10 -3.38
C ARG A 31 -3.03 8.69 -3.49
N PHE A 32 -3.94 8.51 -4.44
CA PHE A 32 -4.34 7.20 -4.93
C PHE A 32 -3.16 6.55 -5.66
N TRP A 33 -2.73 5.35 -5.28
CA TRP A 33 -1.51 4.77 -5.84
C TRP A 33 -1.64 3.28 -6.22
N PRO A 34 -2.37 2.96 -7.30
CA PRO A 34 -2.61 1.56 -7.67
C PRO A 34 -1.33 0.81 -8.07
N ALA A 35 -0.26 1.53 -8.41
CA ALA A 35 1.03 0.96 -8.79
C ALA A 35 1.75 0.18 -7.67
N VAL A 36 1.25 0.19 -6.42
CA VAL A 36 1.82 -0.57 -5.29
C VAL A 36 1.99 -2.07 -5.55
N PHE A 37 1.23 -2.65 -6.48
CA PHE A 37 1.41 -4.06 -6.84
C PHE A 37 2.80 -4.33 -7.43
N LEU A 38 3.45 -3.34 -8.06
CA LEU A 38 4.77 -3.49 -8.68
C LEU A 38 5.83 -3.78 -7.61
N PRO A 39 6.09 -2.92 -6.60
CA PRO A 39 7.05 -3.28 -5.56
C PRO A 39 6.68 -4.56 -4.79
N ALA A 40 5.39 -4.85 -4.59
CA ALA A 40 4.97 -6.12 -4.00
C ALA A 40 5.44 -7.33 -4.84
N VAL A 41 5.25 -7.29 -6.16
CA VAL A 41 5.75 -8.30 -7.09
C VAL A 41 7.27 -8.44 -6.98
N PHE A 42 8.00 -7.32 -6.97
CA PHE A 42 9.46 -7.37 -6.87
C PHE A 42 9.96 -7.91 -5.52
N SER A 43 9.31 -7.53 -4.42
CA SER A 43 9.61 -8.05 -3.08
C SER A 43 9.41 -9.56 -2.96
N ILE A 44 8.40 -10.10 -3.66
CA ILE A 44 8.05 -11.51 -3.63
C ILE A 44 8.93 -12.33 -4.57
N VAL A 45 9.18 -11.85 -5.79
CA VAL A 45 9.91 -12.59 -6.83
C VAL A 45 11.42 -12.48 -6.66
N PHE A 46 11.93 -11.27 -6.40
CA PHE A 46 13.36 -10.97 -6.42
C PHE A 46 13.95 -10.73 -5.02
N GLY A 47 13.11 -10.76 -3.99
CA GLY A 47 13.50 -10.63 -2.58
C GLY A 47 13.13 -9.26 -1.98
N PRO A 48 13.00 -9.18 -0.63
CA PRO A 48 12.37 -8.04 0.04
C PRO A 48 13.11 -6.75 -0.19
N LEU A 49 14.44 -6.82 -0.12
CA LEU A 49 15.28 -5.64 -0.25
C LEU A 49 15.17 -5.05 -1.67
N VAL A 50 14.91 -5.89 -2.69
CA VAL A 50 14.76 -5.43 -4.06
C VAL A 50 13.49 -4.60 -4.21
N GLY A 51 12.34 -5.13 -3.77
CA GLY A 51 11.07 -4.39 -3.84
C GLY A 51 11.04 -3.22 -2.86
N ALA A 52 11.56 -3.36 -1.64
CA ALA A 52 11.62 -2.30 -0.64
C ALA A 52 12.46 -1.10 -1.08
N ALA A 53 13.70 -1.34 -1.55
CA ALA A 53 14.56 -0.26 -2.06
C ALA A 53 13.97 0.35 -3.34
N GLY A 54 13.40 -0.48 -4.22
CA GLY A 54 12.71 -0.02 -5.42
C GLY A 54 11.52 0.89 -5.09
N ALA A 55 10.70 0.50 -4.12
CA ALA A 55 9.57 1.30 -3.65
C ALA A 55 10.01 2.62 -3.02
N ALA A 56 11.03 2.59 -2.16
CA ALA A 56 11.61 3.76 -1.53
C ALA A 56 12.11 4.78 -2.55
N ILE A 57 12.89 4.34 -3.54
CA ILE A 57 13.39 5.24 -4.59
C ILE A 57 12.25 5.72 -5.49
N GLY A 58 11.35 4.83 -5.89
CA GLY A 58 10.24 5.17 -6.79
C GLY A 58 9.23 6.14 -6.16
N ILE A 59 8.91 5.97 -4.87
CA ILE A 59 8.03 6.90 -4.15
C ILE A 59 8.70 8.26 -3.98
N PHE A 60 10.02 8.29 -3.69
CA PHE A 60 10.75 9.55 -3.57
C PHE A 60 10.73 10.34 -4.88
N ILE A 61 11.03 9.69 -6.01
CA ILE A 61 10.95 10.32 -7.33
C ILE A 61 9.54 10.88 -7.57
N SER A 62 8.52 10.08 -7.28
CA SER A 62 7.12 10.47 -7.48
C SER A 62 6.69 11.63 -6.57
N ASP A 63 7.15 11.64 -5.31
CA ASP A 63 6.89 12.71 -4.36
C ASP A 63 7.56 14.02 -4.77
N MET A 64 8.75 13.96 -5.35
CA MET A 64 9.43 15.14 -5.87
C MET A 64 8.71 15.72 -7.09
N ILE A 65 8.14 14.88 -7.95
CA ILE A 65 7.39 15.32 -9.13
C ILE A 65 6.03 15.91 -8.73
N ILE A 66 5.33 15.30 -7.78
CA ILE A 66 3.94 15.65 -7.44
C ILE A 66 3.85 16.71 -6.34
N HIS A 67 4.64 16.59 -5.27
CA HIS A 67 4.57 17.46 -4.10
C HIS A 67 5.74 18.43 -3.99
N GLY A 68 6.91 18.07 -4.54
CA GLY A 68 8.14 18.85 -4.39
C GLY A 68 8.69 18.92 -2.96
N ASN A 69 8.16 18.10 -2.02
CA ASN A 69 8.54 18.13 -0.61
C ASN A 69 9.44 16.93 -0.26
N ALA A 70 10.75 17.11 -0.42
CA ALA A 70 11.74 16.09 -0.14
C ALA A 70 11.75 15.65 1.34
N LEU A 71 11.55 16.59 2.26
CA LEU A 71 11.60 16.30 3.69
C LEU A 71 10.44 15.39 4.10
N LEU A 72 9.22 15.68 3.65
CA LEU A 72 8.06 14.82 3.89
C LEU A 72 8.27 13.43 3.30
N SER A 73 8.78 13.33 2.08
CA SER A 73 9.04 12.05 1.44
C SER A 73 10.08 11.24 2.21
N LEU A 74 11.23 11.82 2.54
CA LEU A 74 12.32 11.13 3.24
C LEU A 74 11.96 10.72 4.68
N THR A 75 11.06 11.45 5.34
CA THR A 75 10.65 11.16 6.72
C THR A 75 9.43 10.24 6.82
N VAL A 76 8.57 10.21 5.80
CA VAL A 76 7.31 9.46 5.84
C VAL A 76 7.18 8.51 4.66
N GLY A 77 7.15 9.04 3.43
CA GLY A 77 6.88 8.25 2.21
C GLY A 77 7.88 7.13 1.99
N VAL A 78 9.17 7.47 2.02
CA VAL A 78 10.30 6.55 1.82
C VAL A 78 10.34 5.46 2.91
N PRO A 79 10.33 5.78 4.22
CA PRO A 79 10.28 4.77 5.28
C PRO A 79 9.06 3.85 5.18
N ALA A 80 7.87 4.42 4.93
CA ALA A 80 6.64 3.64 4.82
C ALA A 80 6.69 2.62 3.67
N ASN A 81 7.14 3.06 2.49
CA ASN A 81 7.28 2.20 1.33
C ASN A 81 8.36 1.14 1.55
N PHE A 82 9.52 1.53 2.08
CA PHE A 82 10.60 0.59 2.36
C PHE A 82 10.13 -0.51 3.33
N ILE A 83 9.60 -0.13 4.49
CA ILE A 83 9.18 -1.08 5.54
C ILE A 83 8.01 -1.92 5.05
N GLY A 84 6.98 -1.31 4.46
CA GLY A 84 5.80 -2.01 3.98
C GLY A 84 6.16 -3.10 2.97
N PHE A 85 6.90 -2.75 1.91
CA PHE A 85 7.26 -3.73 0.88
C PHE A 85 8.36 -4.70 1.30
N TYR A 86 9.23 -4.34 2.25
CA TYR A 86 10.14 -5.30 2.89
C TYR A 86 9.33 -6.38 3.62
N LEU A 87 8.33 -5.98 4.40
CA LEU A 87 7.44 -6.89 5.10
C LEU A 87 6.62 -7.75 4.14
N VAL A 88 6.13 -7.21 3.02
CA VAL A 88 5.47 -8.02 1.97
C VAL A 88 6.35 -9.22 1.57
N GLY A 89 7.63 -8.96 1.26
CA GLY A 89 8.56 -10.02 0.86
C GLY A 89 8.85 -11.01 2.00
N GLU A 90 9.09 -10.52 3.22
CA GLU A 90 9.39 -11.35 4.40
C GLU A 90 8.21 -12.22 4.83
N ILE A 91 7.01 -11.63 4.92
CA ILE A 91 5.78 -12.34 5.30
C ILE A 91 5.49 -13.41 4.26
N TYR A 92 5.61 -13.11 2.97
CA TYR A 92 5.41 -14.11 1.92
C TYR A 92 6.30 -15.35 2.14
N ARG A 93 7.61 -15.18 2.39
CA ARG A 93 8.53 -16.32 2.62
C ARG A 93 8.30 -17.08 3.92
N LYS A 94 7.80 -16.41 4.95
CA LYS A 94 7.57 -16.99 6.28
C LYS A 94 6.13 -17.49 6.47
N SER A 95 5.24 -17.22 5.53
CA SER A 95 3.82 -17.52 5.63
C SER A 95 3.57 -19.03 5.62
N GLY A 96 2.93 -19.50 6.70
CA GLY A 96 2.78 -20.93 6.98
C GLY A 96 1.46 -21.51 6.46
N SER A 97 0.62 -21.93 7.41
CA SER A 97 -0.64 -22.63 7.13
C SER A 97 -1.65 -21.75 6.39
N GLU A 98 -2.22 -22.30 5.32
CA GLU A 98 -3.20 -21.62 4.47
C GLU A 98 -4.48 -21.21 5.23
N ARG A 99 -4.91 -22.02 6.21
CA ARG A 99 -6.05 -21.69 7.07
C ARG A 99 -5.76 -20.50 7.98
N LYS A 100 -4.55 -20.44 8.54
CA LYS A 100 -4.11 -19.30 9.37
C LYS A 100 -4.02 -18.03 8.54
N ILE A 101 -3.43 -18.13 7.34
CA ILE A 101 -3.33 -17.02 6.39
C ILE A 101 -4.71 -16.45 6.07
N LEU A 102 -5.68 -17.30 5.73
CA LEU A 102 -7.04 -16.85 5.43
C LEU A 102 -7.70 -16.21 6.65
N ALA A 103 -7.62 -16.84 7.82
CA ALA A 103 -8.20 -16.30 9.05
C ALA A 103 -7.60 -14.93 9.41
N MET A 104 -6.28 -14.76 9.29
CA MET A 104 -5.61 -13.48 9.52
C MET A 104 -6.03 -12.44 8.49
N THR A 105 -6.11 -12.79 7.21
CA THR A 105 -6.58 -11.86 6.15
C THR A 105 -8.01 -11.40 6.44
N VAL A 106 -8.91 -12.31 6.80
CA VAL A 106 -10.30 -11.95 7.17
C VAL A 106 -10.32 -11.04 8.39
N LEU A 107 -9.50 -11.32 9.40
CA LEU A 107 -9.40 -10.50 10.60
C LEU A 107 -8.89 -9.08 10.29
N GLU A 108 -7.81 -8.95 9.52
CA GLU A 108 -7.24 -7.65 9.12
C GLU A 108 -8.26 -6.80 8.37
N LEU A 109 -8.94 -7.37 7.36
CA LEU A 109 -9.94 -6.65 6.58
C LEU A 109 -11.18 -6.29 7.42
N SER A 110 -11.59 -7.16 8.34
CA SER A 110 -12.70 -6.88 9.27
C SER A 110 -12.35 -5.74 10.22
N VAL A 111 -11.13 -5.74 10.78
CA VAL A 111 -10.65 -4.66 11.65
C VAL A 111 -10.59 -3.34 10.88
N ALA A 112 -10.05 -3.35 9.66
CA ALA A 112 -10.02 -2.15 8.81
C ALA A 112 -11.43 -1.59 8.54
N PHE A 113 -12.41 -2.47 8.25
CA PHE A 113 -13.80 -2.05 8.05
C PHE A 113 -14.43 -1.50 9.33
N ILE A 114 -14.24 -2.17 10.47
CA ILE A 114 -14.77 -1.71 11.76
C ILE A 114 -14.23 -0.33 12.10
N VAL A 115 -12.93 -0.10 11.89
CA VAL A 115 -12.32 1.22 12.11
C VAL A 115 -12.95 2.27 11.19
N ALA A 116 -13.10 1.99 9.90
CA ALA A 116 -13.76 2.90 8.97
C ALA A 116 -15.22 3.21 9.38
N ALA A 117 -15.98 2.19 9.79
CA ALA A 117 -17.37 2.33 10.23
C ALA A 117 -17.50 3.14 11.53
N LEU A 118 -16.58 2.94 12.49
CA LEU A 118 -16.53 3.74 13.71
C LEU A 118 -16.27 5.22 13.37
N PHE A 119 -15.31 5.51 12.50
CA PHE A 119 -15.01 6.89 12.09
C PHE A 119 -16.19 7.55 11.37
N TYR A 120 -16.92 6.81 10.54
CA TYR A 120 -18.17 7.27 9.96
C TYR A 120 -19.21 7.60 11.04
N SER A 121 -19.39 6.74 12.05
CA SER A 121 -20.36 6.96 13.13
C SER A 121 -20.08 8.21 13.97
N TYR A 122 -18.82 8.64 14.05
CA TYR A 122 -18.41 9.89 14.69
C TYR A 122 -18.42 11.12 13.75
N GLY A 123 -18.86 10.96 12.50
CA GLY A 123 -18.89 12.04 11.51
C GLY A 123 -17.51 12.44 10.96
N LEU A 124 -16.48 11.61 11.16
CA LEU A 124 -15.11 11.86 10.74
C LEU A 124 -14.77 11.31 9.35
N LEU A 125 -15.61 10.40 8.83
CA LEU A 125 -15.46 9.80 7.51
C LEU A 125 -16.73 10.08 6.69
N PRO A 126 -16.63 10.56 5.44
CA PRO A 126 -17.80 10.71 4.57
C PRO A 126 -18.33 9.33 4.15
N MET A 127 -19.65 9.26 3.89
CA MET A 127 -20.32 8.01 3.48
C MET A 127 -19.69 7.38 2.23
N ASP A 128 -19.30 8.22 1.27
CA ASP A 128 -18.68 7.75 0.02
C ASP A 128 -17.36 7.00 0.28
N LEU A 129 -16.56 7.46 1.25
CA LEU A 129 -15.32 6.81 1.61
C LEU A 129 -15.56 5.52 2.42
N LEU A 130 -16.63 5.43 3.20
CA LEU A 130 -17.05 4.18 3.84
C LEU A 130 -17.47 3.14 2.79
N ILE A 131 -18.26 3.54 1.80
CA ILE A 131 -18.69 2.67 0.69
C ILE A 131 -17.47 2.22 -0.13
N ALA A 132 -16.57 3.15 -0.48
CA ALA A 132 -15.33 2.82 -1.19
C ALA A 132 -14.47 1.84 -0.39
N SER A 133 -14.37 2.02 0.93
CA SER A 133 -13.67 1.09 1.83
C SER A 133 -14.29 -0.29 1.77
N LEU A 134 -15.62 -0.41 1.86
CA LEU A 134 -16.32 -1.69 1.75
C LEU A 134 -16.02 -2.38 0.41
N ILE A 135 -16.14 -1.66 -0.70
CA ILE A 135 -15.88 -2.19 -2.05
C ILE A 135 -14.44 -2.70 -2.16
N ALA A 136 -13.47 -1.92 -1.71
CA ALA A 136 -12.06 -2.29 -1.73
C ALA A 136 -11.75 -3.54 -0.89
N LEU A 137 -12.30 -3.60 0.33
CA LEU A 137 -12.10 -4.74 1.23
C LEU A 137 -12.75 -6.01 0.65
N VAL A 138 -13.92 -5.89 0.02
CA VAL A 138 -14.55 -7.01 -0.72
C VAL A 138 -13.68 -7.42 -1.92
N ALA A 139 -13.19 -6.46 -2.70
CA ALA A 139 -12.31 -6.72 -3.84
C ALA A 139 -10.98 -7.40 -3.45
N THR A 140 -10.59 -7.30 -2.18
CA THR A 140 -9.41 -7.98 -1.60
C THR A 140 -9.78 -9.34 -1.01
N LEU A 141 -10.91 -9.41 -0.30
CA LEU A 141 -11.40 -10.62 0.35
C LEU A 141 -11.79 -11.71 -0.66
N VAL A 142 -12.43 -11.34 -1.76
CA VAL A 142 -12.84 -12.29 -2.81
C VAL A 142 -11.63 -13.06 -3.35
N PRO A 143 -10.55 -12.42 -3.84
CA PRO A 143 -9.30 -13.11 -4.15
C PRO A 143 -8.78 -14.00 -3.02
N ALA A 144 -8.76 -13.51 -1.78
CA ALA A 144 -8.26 -14.29 -0.64
C ALA A 144 -9.06 -15.60 -0.41
N LEU A 145 -10.38 -15.57 -0.60
CA LEU A 145 -11.26 -16.73 -0.45
C LEU A 145 -11.10 -17.73 -1.61
N PHE A 146 -11.04 -17.24 -2.86
CA PHE A 146 -11.01 -18.09 -4.05
C PHE A 146 -9.62 -18.61 -4.42
N PHE A 147 -8.57 -17.81 -4.22
CA PHE A 147 -7.19 -18.23 -4.46
C PHE A 147 -6.74 -19.27 -3.44
N LYS A 148 -5.82 -20.14 -3.85
CA LYS A 148 -5.27 -21.21 -3.02
C LYS A 148 -3.76 -21.20 -3.05
N GLY A 149 -3.14 -21.79 -2.04
CA GLY A 149 -1.69 -21.96 -1.97
C GLY A 149 -0.94 -20.63 -2.11
N ASP A 150 -0.12 -20.52 -3.14
CA ASP A 150 0.80 -19.39 -3.33
C ASP A 150 0.09 -18.05 -3.60
N ASP A 151 -0.96 -18.07 -4.42
CA ASP A 151 -1.72 -16.86 -4.76
C ASP A 151 -2.37 -16.26 -3.51
N ARG A 152 -2.89 -17.11 -2.59
CA ARG A 152 -3.45 -16.65 -1.31
C ARG A 152 -2.37 -16.06 -0.40
N ARG A 153 -1.18 -16.65 -0.38
CA ARG A 153 -0.02 -16.11 0.37
C ARG A 153 0.38 -14.72 -0.13
N ILE A 154 0.34 -14.50 -1.44
CA ILE A 154 0.64 -13.20 -2.06
C ILE A 154 -0.37 -12.14 -1.59
N VAL A 155 -1.68 -12.46 -1.61
CA VAL A 155 -2.72 -11.54 -1.15
C VAL A 155 -2.52 -11.16 0.32
N PHE A 156 -2.30 -12.16 1.19
CA PHE A 156 -2.08 -11.91 2.62
C PHE A 156 -0.83 -11.09 2.88
N ALA A 157 0.31 -11.47 2.31
CA ALA A 157 1.57 -10.75 2.49
C ALA A 157 1.46 -9.29 2.00
N GLY A 158 0.79 -9.09 0.87
CA GLY A 158 0.45 -7.78 0.33
C GLY A 158 -0.40 -6.95 1.29
N SER A 159 -1.51 -7.50 1.78
CA SER A 159 -2.39 -6.87 2.76
C SER A 159 -1.65 -6.46 4.02
N THR A 160 -0.97 -7.40 4.69
CA THR A 160 -0.32 -7.12 5.97
C THR A 160 0.82 -6.11 5.82
N GLY A 161 1.66 -6.26 4.80
CA GLY A 161 2.76 -5.32 4.54
C GLY A 161 2.24 -3.90 4.25
N LEU A 162 1.18 -3.80 3.44
CA LEU A 162 0.56 -2.52 3.12
C LEU A 162 -0.14 -1.89 4.33
N MET A 163 -0.74 -2.69 5.21
CA MET A 163 -1.34 -2.21 6.45
C MET A 163 -0.28 -1.52 7.33
N VAL A 164 0.91 -2.11 7.46
CA VAL A 164 2.01 -1.49 8.20
C VAL A 164 2.50 -0.22 7.52
N GLY A 165 2.71 -0.23 6.20
CA GLY A 165 3.11 0.96 5.43
C GLY A 165 2.11 2.10 5.56
N SER A 166 0.82 1.79 5.47
CA SER A 166 -0.28 2.75 5.63
C SER A 166 -0.31 3.36 7.02
N ALA A 167 0.01 2.58 8.06
CA ALA A 167 0.06 3.08 9.44
C ALA A 167 1.20 4.08 9.63
N ILE A 168 2.37 3.80 9.03
CA ILE A 168 3.50 4.72 9.01
C ILE A 168 3.13 6.01 8.26
N ILE A 169 2.42 5.92 7.14
CA ILE A 169 1.95 7.10 6.40
C ILE A 169 0.98 7.92 7.26
N GLY A 170 -0.06 7.30 7.81
CA GLY A 170 -1.06 7.99 8.62
C GLY A 170 -0.44 8.75 9.79
N ILE A 171 0.33 8.05 10.63
CA ILE A 171 1.00 8.65 11.79
C ILE A 171 2.05 9.66 11.34
N GLY A 172 2.83 9.34 10.32
CA GLY A 172 3.93 10.16 9.83
C GLY A 172 3.47 11.49 9.25
N VAL A 173 2.44 11.50 8.39
CA VAL A 173 1.91 12.76 7.81
C VAL A 173 1.25 13.61 8.89
N TRP A 174 0.51 13.00 9.83
CA TRP A 174 -0.04 13.74 10.97
C TRP A 174 1.07 14.36 11.83
N ALA A 175 2.08 13.59 12.21
CA ALA A 175 3.21 14.07 13.00
C ALA A 175 3.97 15.19 12.26
N PHE A 176 4.20 15.02 10.96
CA PHE A 176 4.83 16.03 10.12
C PHE A 176 4.05 17.36 10.16
N SER A 177 2.73 17.31 10.07
CA SER A 177 1.87 18.50 10.11
C SER A 177 1.95 19.28 11.43
N GLN A 178 2.41 18.68 12.53
CA GLN A 178 2.60 19.39 13.80
C GLN A 178 3.81 20.33 13.77
N PHE A 179 4.83 19.99 12.97
CA PHE A 179 6.09 20.72 12.93
C PHE A 179 6.28 21.52 11.64
N PHE A 180 5.69 21.08 10.53
CA PHE A 180 5.91 21.63 9.19
C PHE A 180 4.60 21.84 8.43
N LEU A 181 4.64 22.69 7.40
CA LEU A 181 3.52 22.85 6.47
C LEU A 181 3.42 21.63 5.54
N LEU A 182 2.21 21.13 5.35
CA LEU A 182 1.91 20.12 4.35
C LEU A 182 1.87 20.72 2.94
N PRO A 183 2.02 19.91 1.87
CA PRO A 183 1.89 20.36 0.49
C PRO A 183 0.55 21.04 0.17
N THR A 184 -0.50 20.74 0.93
CA THR A 184 -1.82 21.38 0.83
C THR A 184 -1.88 22.78 1.45
N GLY A 185 -0.86 23.17 2.22
CA GLY A 185 -0.85 24.39 3.02
C GLY A 185 -1.24 24.18 4.48
N ASP A 186 -1.77 23.00 4.83
CA ASP A 186 -2.28 22.71 6.17
C ASP A 186 -1.18 22.50 7.21
N ARG A 187 -1.51 22.80 8.47
CA ARG A 187 -0.64 22.60 9.65
C ARG A 187 -1.49 22.30 10.89
N ASN A 188 -0.91 21.61 11.87
CA ASN A 188 -1.53 21.27 13.15
C ASN A 188 -2.85 20.50 12.98
N LEU A 189 -2.86 19.54 12.05
CA LEU A 189 -4.05 18.75 11.82
C LEU A 189 -4.38 17.88 13.04
N PRO A 190 -5.67 17.66 13.32
CA PRO A 190 -6.11 16.84 14.44
C PRO A 190 -5.68 15.37 14.26
N PHE A 191 -5.53 14.65 15.37
CA PHE A 191 -5.05 13.27 15.36
C PHE A 191 -5.91 12.31 14.52
N TRP A 192 -7.21 12.59 14.36
CA TRP A 192 -8.08 11.78 13.50
C TRP A 192 -7.61 11.75 12.03
N ALA A 193 -6.88 12.77 11.55
CA ALA A 193 -6.33 12.82 10.20
C ALA A 193 -5.36 11.66 9.92
N ALA A 194 -4.62 11.21 10.94
CA ALA A 194 -3.74 10.06 10.84
C ALA A 194 -4.50 8.79 10.40
N PHE A 195 -5.70 8.58 10.96
CA PHE A 195 -6.54 7.44 10.62
C PHE A 195 -7.19 7.58 9.25
N ALA A 196 -7.59 8.79 8.87
CA ALA A 196 -8.16 9.03 7.56
C ALA A 196 -7.12 8.75 6.44
N TRP A 197 -5.87 9.17 6.61
CA TRP A 197 -4.79 8.79 5.69
C TRP A 197 -4.45 7.31 5.75
N PHE A 198 -4.45 6.69 6.94
CA PHE A 198 -4.27 5.25 7.08
C PHE A 198 -5.32 4.46 6.30
N ILE A 199 -6.60 4.74 6.54
CA ILE A 199 -7.72 4.06 5.87
C ILE A 199 -7.64 4.32 4.38
N TRP A 200 -7.50 5.58 3.96
CA TRP A 200 -7.37 5.94 2.56
C TRP A 200 -6.28 5.14 1.85
N THR A 201 -5.06 5.15 2.39
CA THR A 201 -3.91 4.46 1.77
C THR A 201 -4.20 2.97 1.69
N TYR A 202 -4.59 2.36 2.81
CA TYR A 202 -4.80 0.92 2.87
C TYR A 202 -5.90 0.46 1.90
N VAL A 203 -7.10 1.05 1.99
CA VAL A 203 -8.26 0.60 1.22
C VAL A 203 -8.10 0.89 -0.27
N THR A 204 -7.45 1.98 -0.65
CA THR A 204 -7.33 2.30 -2.07
C THR A 204 -6.21 1.54 -2.78
N GLU A 205 -5.24 1.00 -2.04
CA GLU A 205 -4.06 0.34 -2.62
C GLU A 205 -4.12 -1.19 -2.53
N VAL A 206 -4.68 -1.75 -1.45
CA VAL A 206 -4.69 -3.21 -1.21
C VAL A 206 -5.36 -4.05 -2.31
N PRO A 207 -6.46 -3.60 -2.97
CA PRO A 207 -7.11 -4.40 -4.01
C PRO A 207 -6.20 -4.63 -5.23
N PHE A 208 -5.34 -3.65 -5.56
CA PHE A 208 -4.43 -3.77 -6.69
C PHE A 208 -3.37 -4.82 -6.45
N ILE A 209 -2.85 -4.93 -5.22
CA ILE A 209 -1.95 -6.03 -4.87
C ILE A 209 -2.70 -7.36 -4.97
N ALA A 210 -3.90 -7.44 -4.37
CA ALA A 210 -4.66 -8.69 -4.32
C ALA A 210 -5.06 -9.22 -5.71
N LEU A 211 -5.38 -8.34 -6.64
CA LEU A 211 -5.86 -8.69 -7.98
C LEU A 211 -4.72 -8.83 -9.01
N LEU A 212 -3.72 -7.94 -8.97
CA LEU A 212 -2.70 -7.85 -10.01
C LEU A 212 -1.41 -8.60 -9.67
N ALA A 213 -1.01 -8.67 -8.39
CA ALA A 213 0.26 -9.31 -8.04
C ALA A 213 0.26 -10.83 -8.32
N PRO A 214 -0.76 -11.62 -7.93
CA PRO A 214 -0.78 -13.07 -8.20
C PRO A 214 -0.64 -13.45 -9.69
N PRO A 215 -1.46 -12.93 -10.64
CA PRO A 215 -1.27 -13.26 -12.05
C PRO A 215 0.08 -12.78 -12.59
N THR A 216 0.56 -11.61 -12.19
CA THR A 216 1.87 -11.08 -12.63
C THR A 216 3.02 -11.99 -12.19
N ILE A 217 3.01 -12.44 -10.94
CA ILE A 217 4.03 -13.35 -10.39
C ILE A 217 4.02 -14.69 -11.13
N ARG A 218 2.83 -15.24 -11.43
CA ARG A 218 2.72 -16.48 -12.21
C ARG A 218 3.32 -16.36 -13.61
N VAL A 219 3.09 -15.24 -14.29
CA VAL A 219 3.67 -14.98 -15.63
C VAL A 219 5.19 -14.87 -15.54
N ILE A 220 5.72 -14.10 -14.58
CA ILE A 220 7.18 -13.93 -14.42
C ILE A 220 7.85 -15.27 -14.12
N ARG A 221 7.30 -16.07 -13.20
CA ARG A 221 7.87 -17.38 -12.86
C ARG A 221 7.87 -18.34 -14.05
N LYS A 222 6.79 -18.39 -14.83
CA LYS A 222 6.75 -19.19 -16.07
C LYS A 222 7.81 -18.74 -17.08
N ALA A 223 8.01 -17.44 -17.26
CA ALA A 223 9.00 -16.89 -18.18
C ALA A 223 10.46 -17.16 -17.73
N VAL A 224 10.70 -17.23 -16.41
CA VAL A 224 12.03 -17.56 -15.87
C VAL A 224 12.32 -19.06 -15.98
N VAL A 225 11.34 -19.92 -15.66
CA VAL A 225 11.50 -21.38 -15.75
C VAL A 225 11.68 -21.87 -17.19
N THR A 226 11.08 -21.19 -18.18
CA THR A 226 11.25 -21.54 -19.60
C THR A 226 12.59 -21.12 -20.22
N ARG A 227 13.44 -20.40 -19.47
CA ARG A 227 14.76 -19.92 -19.93
C ARG A 227 15.96 -20.62 -19.26
N GLY A 228 15.71 -21.60 -18.39
CA GLY A 228 16.74 -22.43 -17.75
C GLY A 228 16.65 -23.86 -18.24
#